data_AF-A0A968H1J9-F1
#
_entry.id   AF-A0A968H1J9-F1
#
_cell.length_a   1.000
_cell.length_b   1.000
_cell.length_c   1.000
_cell.angle_alpha   90.00
_cell.angle_beta   90.00
_cell.angle_gamma   90.00
#
_symmetry.space_group_name_H-M   'P 1'
#
loop_
_entity.id
_entity.type
_entity.pdbx_description
1 polymer ?
#
loop_
_entity_poly.entity_id
_entity_poly.type
_entity_poly.pdbx_seq_one_letter_code
_entity_poly.pdbx_strand_id
1 'polypeptide(L)' 'MTSSNGRRRVVVTGMGALTALGTDVATTWAGLVAGRSGVRTIQAF' A
#
# COMPACT_ATOMS: atom_id res chain seq x y z
N MET A 1 -13.30 -2.65 26.22
CA MET A 1 -12.30 -1.94 25.38
C MET A 1 -13.01 -1.24 24.22
N THR A 2 -13.54 -0.06 24.47
CA THR A 2 -14.24 0.77 23.48
C THR A 2 -13.27 1.82 22.94
N SER A 3 -13.38 2.20 21.66
CA SER A 3 -12.62 3.34 21.13
C SER A 3 -13.04 4.62 21.87
N SER A 4 -12.18 5.66 21.92
CA SER A 4 -12.45 6.93 22.60
C SER A 4 -13.76 7.61 22.16
N ASN A 5 -14.27 7.24 20.98
CA ASN A 5 -15.53 7.70 20.41
C ASN A 5 -16.73 6.77 20.67
N GLY A 6 -16.64 5.84 21.64
CA GLY A 6 -17.73 4.94 22.00
C GLY A 6 -18.01 3.80 21.00
N ARG A 7 -17.24 3.71 19.92
CA ARG A 7 -17.40 2.67 18.88
C ARG A 7 -16.58 1.41 19.19
N ARG A 8 -17.00 0.29 18.60
CA ARG A 8 -16.23 -0.96 18.67
C ARG A 8 -14.86 -0.76 18.04
N ARG A 9 -13.81 -1.22 18.74
CA ARG A 9 -12.45 -1.20 18.20
C ARG A 9 -12.34 -2.23 17.08
N VAL A 10 -11.93 -1.77 15.91
CA VAL A 10 -11.63 -2.59 14.73
C VAL A 10 -10.19 -2.28 14.33
N VAL A 11 -9.42 -3.30 13.99
CA VAL A 11 -7.99 -3.19 13.64
C VAL A 11 -7.71 -3.86 12.31
N VAL A 12 -6.69 -3.39 11.61
CA VAL A 12 -6.15 -4.05 10.42
C VAL A 12 -5.23 -5.19 10.88
N THR A 13 -5.49 -6.41 10.40
CA THR A 13 -4.72 -7.61 10.78
C THR A 13 -3.81 -8.14 9.67
N GLY A 14 -3.93 -7.60 8.46
CA GLY A 14 -3.11 -7.98 7.32
C GLY A 14 -3.27 -6.99 6.17
N MET A 15 -2.25 -6.93 5.31
CA MET A 15 -2.22 -6.08 4.12
C MET A 15 -1.56 -6.83 2.96
N GLY A 16 -2.04 -6.56 1.74
CA GLY A 16 -1.45 -7.03 0.50
C GLY A 16 -1.47 -5.89 -0.53
N ALA A 17 -0.51 -5.88 -1.44
CA ALA A 17 -0.41 -4.85 -2.46
C ALA A 17 0.17 -5.43 -3.75
N LEU A 18 -0.48 -5.12 -4.88
CA LEU A 18 0.02 -5.38 -6.22
C LEU A 18 0.00 -4.05 -6.96
N THR A 19 1.17 -3.52 -7.29
CA THR A 19 1.31 -2.18 -7.85
C THR A 19 2.42 -2.13 -8.90
N ALA A 20 2.52 -0.99 -9.60
CA ALA A 20 3.62 -0.74 -10.52
C ALA A 20 5.00 -0.60 -9.83
N LEU A 21 5.04 -0.53 -8.49
CA LEU A 21 6.27 -0.38 -7.69
C LEU A 21 6.68 -1.68 -6.97
N GLY A 22 5.83 -2.71 -6.98
CA GLY A 22 6.09 -3.97 -6.28
C GLY A 22 4.85 -4.88 -6.21
N THR A 23 5.08 -6.18 -6.00
CA THR A 23 4.02 -7.20 -5.88
C THR A 23 3.71 -7.58 -4.44
N ASP A 24 4.27 -6.85 -3.48
CA ASP A 24 3.96 -6.94 -2.07
C ASP A 24 4.00 -5.53 -1.42
N VAL A 25 3.56 -5.47 -0.16
CA VAL A 25 3.51 -4.21 0.61
C VAL A 25 4.91 -3.64 0.84
N ALA A 26 5.89 -4.49 1.14
CA ALA A 26 7.24 -4.06 1.51
C ALA A 26 7.96 -3.39 0.33
N THR A 27 7.90 -4.02 -0.85
CA THR A 27 8.50 -3.54 -2.10
C THR A 27 7.80 -2.29 -2.60
N THR A 28 6.46 -2.26 -2.55
CA THR A 28 5.66 -1.07 -2.88
C THR A 28 6.07 0.11 -1.98
N TRP A 29 6.11 -0.10 -0.67
CA TRP A 29 6.46 0.95 0.30
C TRP A 29 7.89 1.45 0.14
N ALA A 30 8.86 0.55 -0.02
CA ALA A 30 10.25 0.91 -0.26
C ALA A 30 10.40 1.76 -1.54
N GLY A 31 9.64 1.44 -2.60
CA GLY A 31 9.61 2.22 -3.82
C GLY A 31 9.10 3.65 -3.63
N LEU A 32 8.02 3.80 -2.85
CA LEU A 32 7.45 5.11 -2.52
C LEU A 32 8.42 5.95 -1.69
N VAL A 33 9.01 5.38 -0.63
CA VAL A 33 9.97 6.08 0.24
C VAL A 33 11.21 6.50 -0.53
N ALA A 34 11.67 5.68 -1.47
CA ALA A 34 12.80 6.01 -2.34
C ALA A 34 12.45 7.03 -3.46
N GLY A 35 11.21 7.53 -3.53
CA GLY A 35 10.77 8.50 -4.53
C GLY A 35 10.67 7.92 -5.95
N ARG A 36 10.54 6.59 -6.10
CA ARG A 36 10.41 5.95 -7.42
C ARG A 36 8.99 6.11 -7.95
N SER A 37 8.88 6.39 -9.26
CA SER A 37 7.60 6.37 -9.98
C SER A 37 7.45 5.07 -10.77
N GLY A 38 6.26 4.47 -10.72
CA GLY A 38 5.90 3.31 -11.54
C GLY A 38 5.29 3.68 -12.90
N VAL A 39 5.03 4.96 -13.17
CA VAL A 39 4.38 5.44 -14.40
C VAL A 39 5.38 5.49 -15.54
N ARG A 40 5.00 4.95 -16.71
CA ARG A 40 5.77 5.01 -17.95
C ARG A 40 4.86 5.09 -19.16
N THR A 41 5.37 5.62 -20.27
CA THR A 41 4.69 5.60 -21.56
C THR A 41 4.53 4.17 -22.06
N ILE A 42 3.36 3.83 -22.61
CA ILE A 42 3.12 2.53 -23.26
C ILE A 42 3.91 2.47 -24.56
N GLN A 43 4.70 1.42 -24.77
CA GLN A 43 5.62 1.30 -25.91
C GLN A 43 5.16 0.31 -26.99
N ALA A 44 4.17 -0.55 -26.68
CA ALA A 44 3.61 -1.53 -27.60
C ALA A 44 2.18 -1.93 -27.15
N PHE A 45 1.39 -2.47 -28.09
CA PHE A 45 0.03 -2.97 -27.89
C PHE A 45 -0.08 -4.42 -28.36
#